data_AF-A0A835SNA0-F1
#
_entry.id   AF-A0A835SNA0-F1
#
_cell.length_a   1.000
_cell.length_b   1.000
_cell.length_c   1.000
_cell.angle_alpha   90.00
_cell.angle_beta   90.00
_cell.angle_gamma   90.00
#
_symmetry.space_group_name_H-M   'P 1'
#
loop_
_entity.id
_entity.type
_entity.pdbx_description
1 polymer ?
#
loop_
_entity_poly.entity_id
_entity_poly.type
_entity_poly.pdbx_seq_one_letter_code
_entity_poly.pdbx_strand_id
1 'polypeptide(L)'
;MVESILRTVKQVEGLQGPLAANIWDQGDAVGAWTGKNLACVLFPTAATLDKLNKLCSGPDAPELVLIVNPQWETRGNLVSDFGFGARKEAAERFIAGFTDTYSLRQLRVYGDSLRTLRAYPNRWQVHLIQGRNASECIATREAAPSYQEIEALLRDRPDAMMNKSIFDRIQTEFRFNEESLKQQP
;
A
#
# COMPACT_ATOMS: atom_id res chain seq x y z
N MET A 1 12.93 -10.35 -1.94
CA MET A 1 12.21 -9.51 -0.95
C MET A 1 11.27 -10.35 -0.06
N VAL A 2 10.29 -11.07 -0.61
CA VAL A 2 9.38 -11.92 0.23
C VAL A 2 10.14 -13.02 0.97
N GLU A 3 11.09 -13.66 0.30
CA GLU A 3 11.90 -14.73 0.91
C GLU A 3 12.67 -14.26 2.16
N SER A 4 13.28 -13.06 2.12
CA SER A 4 14.00 -12.52 3.29
C SER A 4 13.04 -12.24 4.44
N ILE A 5 11.84 -11.70 4.16
CA ILE A 5 10.80 -11.48 5.18
C ILE A 5 10.42 -12.82 5.82
N LEU A 6 10.11 -13.83 5.00
CA LEU A 6 9.74 -15.16 5.49
C LEU A 6 10.85 -15.80 6.31
N ARG A 7 12.11 -15.69 5.88
CA ARG A 7 13.26 -16.20 6.64
C ARG A 7 13.37 -15.56 8.02
N THR A 8 13.18 -14.25 8.12
CA THR A 8 13.18 -13.54 9.41
C THR A 8 11.99 -13.94 10.28
N VAL A 9 10.77 -13.97 9.74
CA VAL A 9 9.56 -14.33 10.50
C VAL A 9 9.65 -15.76 11.06
N LYS A 10 10.21 -16.70 10.29
CA LYS A 10 10.42 -18.09 10.74
C LYS A 10 11.42 -18.25 11.88
N GLN A 11 12.16 -17.21 12.26
CA GLN A 11 13.01 -17.24 13.46
C GLN A 11 12.20 -17.09 14.75
N VAL A 12 10.94 -16.63 14.67
CA VAL A 12 10.04 -16.46 15.81
C VAL A 12 9.45 -17.81 16.24
N GLU A 13 9.58 -18.16 17.52
CA GLU A 13 9.00 -19.38 18.12
C GLU A 13 7.52 -19.55 17.76
N GLY A 14 7.15 -20.77 17.35
CA GLY A 14 5.79 -21.11 16.90
C GLY A 14 5.57 -20.93 15.39
N LEU A 15 6.40 -20.15 14.69
CA LEU A 15 6.28 -19.90 13.25
C LEU A 15 7.30 -20.67 12.39
N GLN A 16 8.08 -21.56 13.00
CA GLN A 16 9.02 -22.44 12.29
C GLN A 16 8.31 -23.47 11.41
N GLY A 17 9.09 -24.18 10.60
CA GLY A 17 8.64 -25.34 9.84
C GLY A 17 8.69 -25.13 8.33
N PRO A 18 8.38 -26.17 7.53
CA PRO A 18 8.38 -26.06 6.08
C PRO A 18 7.23 -25.18 5.59
N LEU A 19 7.44 -24.53 4.44
CA LEU A 19 6.39 -23.82 3.71
C LEU A 19 6.28 -24.44 2.32
N ALA A 20 5.09 -24.89 1.94
CA ALA A 20 4.81 -25.33 0.58
C ALA A 20 4.56 -24.11 -0.31
N ALA A 21 5.31 -24.00 -1.41
CA ALA A 21 5.14 -22.92 -2.37
C ALA A 21 4.15 -23.34 -3.46
N ASN A 22 3.16 -22.50 -3.74
CA ASN A 22 2.12 -22.71 -4.73
C ASN A 22 1.88 -21.44 -5.54
N ILE A 23 1.52 -21.57 -6.80
CA ILE A 23 1.04 -20.44 -7.62
C ILE A 23 -0.49 -20.55 -7.67
N TRP A 24 -1.17 -19.54 -7.14
CA TRP A 24 -2.62 -19.48 -7.08
C TRP A 24 -3.26 -18.93 -8.35
N ASP A 25 -2.52 -18.07 -9.06
CA ASP A 25 -2.85 -17.52 -10.36
C ASP A 25 -1.55 -17.25 -11.14
N GLN A 26 -1.44 -17.82 -12.34
CA GLN A 26 -0.28 -17.64 -13.20
C GLN A 26 -0.31 -16.31 -13.97
N GLY A 27 -1.50 -15.81 -14.31
CA GLY A 27 -1.66 -14.59 -15.09
C GLY A 27 -1.24 -13.36 -14.31
N ASP A 28 -1.67 -13.28 -13.05
CA ASP A 28 -1.36 -12.19 -12.13
C ASP A 28 -0.15 -12.48 -11.21
N ALA A 29 0.54 -13.61 -11.45
CA ALA A 29 1.68 -14.07 -10.67
C ALA A 29 1.43 -14.13 -9.14
N VAL A 30 0.24 -14.60 -8.74
CA VAL A 30 -0.15 -14.73 -7.34
C VAL A 30 0.55 -15.95 -6.73
N GLY A 31 1.56 -15.70 -5.91
CA GLY A 31 2.31 -16.72 -5.19
C GLY A 31 1.82 -16.91 -3.76
N ALA A 32 1.81 -18.14 -3.27
CA ALA A 32 1.48 -18.46 -1.89
C ALA A 32 2.48 -19.43 -1.28
N TRP A 33 2.88 -19.17 -0.04
CA TRP A 33 3.66 -20.06 0.79
C TRP A 33 2.82 -20.44 1.99
N THR A 34 2.52 -21.72 2.16
CA THR A 34 1.61 -22.20 3.21
C THR A 34 2.30 -23.25 4.06
N GLY A 35 2.34 -23.04 5.37
CA GLY A 35 2.73 -24.03 6.37
C GLY A 35 1.67 -24.15 7.45
N LYS A 36 2.00 -24.84 8.53
CA LYS A 36 1.07 -25.12 9.63
C LYS A 36 0.62 -23.84 10.37
N ASN A 37 1.57 -23.01 10.77
CA ASN A 37 1.31 -21.82 11.61
C ASN A 37 1.60 -20.49 10.89
N LEU A 38 2.20 -20.55 9.70
CA LEU A 38 2.56 -19.38 8.90
C LEU A 38 2.11 -19.58 7.46
N ALA A 39 1.47 -18.57 6.89
CA ALA A 39 1.30 -18.44 5.45
C ALA A 39 1.64 -17.03 4.97
N CYS A 40 1.98 -16.92 3.68
CA CYS A 40 2.21 -15.67 3.00
C CYS A 40 1.62 -15.73 1.60
N VAL A 41 0.85 -14.72 1.21
CA VAL A 41 0.28 -14.58 -0.13
C VAL A 41 0.78 -13.27 -0.74
N LEU A 42 1.43 -13.39 -1.88
CA LEU A 42 2.05 -12.31 -2.64
C LEU A 42 1.14 -11.93 -3.82
N PHE A 43 0.91 -10.63 -3.99
CA PHE A 43 0.08 -10.04 -5.04
C PHE A 43 -1.36 -10.55 -5.11
N PRO A 44 -2.06 -10.87 -4.00
CA PRO A 44 -3.42 -11.37 -4.13
C PRO A 44 -4.32 -10.34 -4.81
N THR A 45 -5.17 -10.85 -5.70
CA THR A 45 -6.17 -10.10 -6.46
C THR A 45 -7.57 -10.41 -5.95
N ALA A 46 -8.58 -9.64 -6.36
CA ALA A 46 -9.97 -9.91 -6.02
C ALA A 46 -10.43 -11.31 -6.45
N ALA A 47 -9.92 -11.84 -7.57
CA ALA A 47 -10.21 -13.20 -8.04
C ALA A 47 -9.68 -14.29 -7.09
N THR A 48 -8.60 -14.01 -6.36
CA THR A 48 -8.00 -14.94 -5.39
C THR A 48 -8.51 -14.75 -3.96
N LEU A 49 -9.39 -13.77 -3.72
CA LEU A 49 -9.88 -13.42 -2.38
C LEU A 49 -10.63 -14.58 -1.70
N ASP A 50 -11.43 -15.34 -2.45
CA ASP A 50 -12.14 -16.49 -1.91
C ASP A 50 -11.18 -17.60 -1.46
N LYS A 51 -10.04 -17.78 -2.15
CA LYS A 51 -8.98 -18.72 -1.73
C LYS A 51 -8.28 -18.23 -0.47
N LEU A 52 -7.96 -16.93 -0.42
CA LEU A 52 -7.36 -16.31 0.76
C LEU A 52 -8.28 -16.42 1.99
N ASN A 53 -9.57 -16.15 1.83
CA ASN A 53 -10.54 -16.28 2.92
C ASN A 53 -10.62 -17.70 3.46
N LYS A 54 -10.66 -18.70 2.57
CA LYS A 54 -10.62 -20.13 2.96
C LYS A 54 -9.34 -20.49 3.72
N LEU A 55 -8.19 -19.96 3.32
CA LEU A 55 -6.92 -20.16 4.02
C LEU A 55 -6.99 -19.60 5.45
N CYS A 56 -7.64 -18.45 5.66
CA CYS A 56 -7.71 -17.78 6.96
C CYS A 56 -8.81 -18.31 7.88
N SER A 57 -9.83 -19.00 7.34
CA SER A 57 -11.04 -19.38 8.09
C SER A 57 -11.20 -20.89 8.27
N GLY A 58 -10.25 -21.70 7.80
CA GLY A 58 -10.27 -23.16 7.93
C GLY A 58 -9.97 -23.67 9.35
N PRO A 59 -10.29 -24.94 9.66
CA PRO A 59 -9.91 -25.55 10.94
C PRO A 59 -8.39 -25.64 11.15
N ASP A 60 -7.64 -25.72 10.04
CA ASP A 60 -6.18 -25.71 10.00
C ASP A 60 -5.63 -24.32 9.58
N ALA A 61 -6.37 -23.24 9.86
CA ALA A 61 -5.93 -21.90 9.52
C ALA A 61 -4.59 -21.58 10.21
N PRO A 62 -3.59 -21.05 9.47
CA PRO A 62 -2.34 -20.60 10.07
C PRO A 62 -2.57 -19.49 11.10
N GLU A 63 -1.80 -19.49 12.19
CA GLU A 63 -1.84 -18.42 13.20
C GLU A 63 -1.48 -17.05 12.63
N LEU A 64 -0.54 -17.01 11.68
CA LEU A 64 -0.14 -15.78 10.99
C LEU A 64 -0.27 -15.93 9.48
N VAL A 65 -1.02 -15.02 8.87
CA VAL A 65 -1.10 -14.87 7.42
C VAL A 65 -0.58 -13.50 7.01
N LEU A 66 0.49 -13.50 6.22
CA LEU A 66 1.07 -12.29 5.63
C LEU A 66 0.45 -12.05 4.25
N ILE A 67 -0.04 -10.84 4.02
CA ILE A 67 -0.49 -10.40 2.70
C ILE A 67 0.53 -9.37 2.20
N VAL A 68 1.16 -9.65 1.07
CA VAL A 68 2.21 -8.79 0.51
C VAL A 68 1.73 -8.20 -0.80
N ASN A 69 1.74 -6.87 -0.88
CA ASN A 69 1.39 -6.10 -2.07
C ASN A 69 0.04 -6.53 -2.70
N PRO A 70 -1.08 -6.52 -1.97
CA PRO A 70 -2.37 -6.82 -2.56
C PRO A 70 -2.65 -5.89 -3.75
N GLN A 71 -3.28 -6.44 -4.79
CA GLN A 71 -3.55 -5.73 -6.05
C GLN A 71 -5.01 -5.25 -6.18
N TRP A 72 -5.80 -5.37 -5.12
CA TRP A 72 -7.15 -4.83 -5.08
C TRP A 72 -7.15 -3.35 -4.67
N GLU A 73 -8.00 -2.53 -5.29
CA GLU A 73 -8.26 -1.18 -4.83
C GLU A 73 -9.52 -1.17 -3.96
N THR A 74 -9.34 -0.87 -2.67
CA THR A 74 -10.46 -0.73 -1.72
C THR A 74 -11.11 0.66 -1.77
N ARG A 75 -10.45 1.63 -2.43
CA ARG A 75 -10.90 3.04 -2.48
C ARG A 75 -10.69 3.63 -3.88
N GLY A 76 -11.70 3.51 -4.74
CA GLY A 76 -11.77 4.15 -6.05
C GLY A 76 -13.21 4.49 -6.44
N ASN A 77 -13.42 5.65 -7.07
CA ASN A 77 -14.75 6.22 -7.40
C ASN A 77 -15.52 5.52 -8.53
N LEU A 78 -15.01 4.42 -9.13
CA LEU A 78 -15.56 3.92 -10.40
C LEU A 78 -15.92 2.43 -10.47
N VAL A 79 -15.71 1.64 -9.40
CA VAL A 79 -16.29 0.32 -9.08
C VAL A 79 -15.28 -0.40 -8.17
N SER A 80 -15.75 -1.02 -7.09
CA SER A 80 -14.90 -1.85 -6.24
C SER A 80 -14.53 -3.13 -7.00
N ASP A 81 -13.27 -3.55 -6.92
CA ASP A 81 -12.82 -4.84 -7.50
C ASP A 81 -13.58 -6.05 -6.92
N PHE A 82 -14.31 -5.86 -5.83
CA PHE A 82 -15.10 -6.90 -5.16
C PHE A 82 -16.55 -7.00 -5.64
N GLY A 83 -16.94 -6.25 -6.68
CA GLY A 83 -18.28 -6.27 -7.24
C GLY A 83 -19.28 -5.42 -6.44
N PHE A 84 -20.51 -5.91 -6.27
CA PHE A 84 -21.63 -5.15 -5.68
C PHE A 84 -22.39 -5.94 -4.59
N GLY A 85 -23.11 -5.20 -3.74
CA GLY A 85 -24.00 -5.74 -2.70
C GLY A 85 -23.26 -6.50 -1.58
N ALA A 86 -23.91 -7.52 -1.02
CA ALA A 86 -23.41 -8.28 0.13
C ALA A 86 -22.04 -8.93 -0.10
N ARG A 87 -21.69 -9.30 -1.35
CA ARG A 87 -20.37 -9.85 -1.67
C ARG A 87 -19.26 -8.82 -1.45
N LYS A 88 -19.49 -7.58 -1.88
CA LYS A 88 -18.55 -6.47 -1.66
C LYS A 88 -18.37 -6.21 -0.17
N GLU A 89 -19.46 -6.11 0.59
CA GLU A 89 -19.40 -5.87 2.03
C GLU A 89 -18.64 -6.98 2.78
N ALA A 90 -18.84 -8.24 2.40
CA ALA A 90 -18.13 -9.37 2.99
C ALA A 90 -16.63 -9.33 2.67
N ALA A 91 -16.26 -9.01 1.43
CA ALA A 91 -14.88 -8.86 0.99
C ALA A 91 -14.17 -7.69 1.73
N GLU A 92 -14.81 -6.53 1.80
CA GLU A 92 -14.30 -5.36 2.52
C GLU A 92 -14.13 -5.66 4.01
N ARG A 93 -15.09 -6.34 4.64
CA ARG A 93 -15.01 -6.75 6.05
C ARG A 93 -13.87 -7.73 6.30
N PHE A 94 -13.69 -8.71 5.41
CA PHE A 94 -12.58 -9.66 5.50
C PHE A 94 -11.23 -8.96 5.43
N ILE A 95 -11.05 -8.06 4.45
CA ILE A 95 -9.80 -7.30 4.27
C ILE A 95 -9.56 -6.35 5.45
N ALA A 96 -10.61 -5.70 5.96
CA ALA A 96 -10.53 -4.83 7.13
C ALA A 96 -10.13 -5.57 8.42
N GLY A 97 -10.21 -6.90 8.45
CA GLY A 97 -9.71 -7.72 9.56
C GLY A 97 -8.19 -7.81 9.62
N PHE A 98 -7.48 -7.45 8.56
CA PHE A 98 -6.02 -7.44 8.54
C PHE A 98 -5.47 -6.10 9.06
N THR A 99 -4.28 -6.17 9.66
CA THR A 99 -3.55 -4.98 10.12
C THR A 99 -2.48 -4.58 9.11
N ASP A 100 -2.52 -3.32 8.67
CA ASP A 100 -1.46 -2.74 7.83
C ASP A 100 -0.16 -2.58 8.63
N THR A 101 0.84 -3.41 8.31
CA THR A 101 2.16 -3.37 8.96
C THR A 101 3.15 -2.48 8.21
N TYR A 102 3.10 -2.47 6.89
CA TYR A 102 3.92 -1.63 6.05
C TYR A 102 3.13 -1.16 4.82
N SER A 103 3.23 0.13 4.51
CA SER A 103 2.68 0.71 3.28
C SER A 103 3.50 1.92 2.88
N LEU A 104 3.86 2.01 1.60
CA LEU A 104 4.48 3.19 1.03
C LEU A 104 3.77 3.51 -0.28
N ARG A 105 2.97 4.58 -0.29
CA ARG A 105 2.24 5.02 -1.47
C ARG A 105 2.71 6.40 -1.88
N GLN A 106 3.03 6.58 -3.15
CA GLN A 106 3.29 7.89 -3.74
C GLN A 106 2.00 8.41 -4.39
N LEU A 107 1.73 9.70 -4.23
CA LEU A 107 0.59 10.37 -4.82
C LEU A 107 1.01 11.75 -5.36
N ARG A 108 0.28 12.24 -6.35
CA ARG A 108 0.44 13.60 -6.88
C ARG A 108 -0.87 14.34 -6.76
N VAL A 109 -0.86 15.50 -6.10
CA VAL A 109 -2.06 16.30 -5.81
C VAL A 109 -1.78 17.74 -6.22
N TYR A 110 -2.52 18.26 -7.21
CA TYR A 110 -2.33 19.61 -7.78
C TYR A 110 -0.87 19.96 -8.17
N GLY A 111 -0.05 18.97 -8.50
CA GLY A 111 1.37 19.15 -8.87
C GLY A 111 2.35 18.84 -7.73
N ASP A 112 1.90 18.84 -6.47
CA ASP A 112 2.72 18.42 -5.34
C ASP A 112 2.89 16.90 -5.33
N SER A 113 4.12 16.44 -5.11
CA SER A 113 4.42 15.02 -4.93
C SER A 113 4.47 14.69 -3.45
N LEU A 114 3.68 13.71 -3.01
CA LEU A 114 3.63 13.26 -1.63
C LEU A 114 3.87 11.75 -1.52
N ARG A 115 4.32 11.33 -0.34
CA ARG A 115 4.37 9.92 0.05
C ARG A 115 3.61 9.72 1.36
N THR A 116 2.76 8.71 1.41
CA THR A 116 2.20 8.21 2.66
C THR A 116 2.96 6.96 3.08
N LEU A 117 3.42 6.95 4.33
CA LEU A 117 4.22 5.85 4.90
C LEU A 117 3.52 5.29 6.13
N ARG A 118 3.42 3.97 6.20
CA ARG A 118 3.12 3.17 7.38
C ARG A 118 4.30 2.23 7.62
N ALA A 119 4.85 2.24 8.83
CA ALA A 119 5.82 1.25 9.29
C ALA A 119 5.54 0.91 10.75
N TYR A 120 4.94 -0.26 11.00
CA TYR A 120 4.55 -0.70 12.34
C TYR A 120 5.74 -0.76 13.30
N PRO A 121 5.61 -0.25 14.55
CA PRO A 121 4.38 0.24 15.21
C PRO A 121 4.08 1.74 15.03
N ASN A 122 4.88 2.47 14.26
CA ASN A 122 4.78 3.94 14.17
C ASN A 122 3.48 4.42 13.51
N ARG A 123 3.03 5.64 13.78
CA ARG A 123 1.85 6.23 13.12
C ARG A 123 2.03 6.34 11.61
N TRP A 124 0.91 6.50 10.89
CA TRP A 124 0.96 6.91 9.49
C TRP A 124 1.63 8.27 9.36
N GLN A 125 2.45 8.44 8.34
CA GLN A 125 3.18 9.68 8.05
C GLN A 125 2.81 10.18 6.65
N VAL A 126 2.66 11.50 6.51
CA VAL A 126 2.50 12.16 5.21
C VAL A 126 3.75 12.99 4.95
N HIS A 127 4.40 12.71 3.83
CA HIS A 127 5.62 13.36 3.43
C HIS A 127 5.42 14.17 2.17
N LEU A 128 5.77 15.46 2.20
CA LEU A 128 5.92 16.27 0.99
C LEU A 128 7.31 16.02 0.41
N ILE A 129 7.38 15.78 -0.90
CA ILE A 129 8.64 15.53 -1.60
C ILE A 129 9.09 16.81 -2.28
N GLN A 130 10.27 17.29 -1.90
CA GLN A 130 10.88 18.51 -2.42
C GLN A 130 12.16 18.13 -3.17
N GLY A 131 12.11 18.15 -4.51
CA GLY A 131 13.23 17.72 -5.35
C GLY A 131 13.52 16.21 -5.25
N ARG A 132 14.76 15.81 -5.62
CA ARG A 132 15.12 14.39 -5.81
C ARG A 132 15.35 13.61 -4.51
N ASN A 133 15.89 14.26 -3.47
CA ASN A 133 16.35 13.61 -2.23
C ASN A 133 15.82 14.25 -0.94
N ALA A 134 14.95 15.27 -1.01
CA ALA A 134 14.42 15.92 0.17
C ALA A 134 12.95 15.52 0.39
N SER A 135 12.64 15.23 1.65
CA SER A 135 11.30 14.90 2.10
C SER A 135 11.04 15.54 3.45
N GLU A 136 9.91 16.22 3.57
CA GLU A 136 9.44 16.82 4.81
C GLU A 136 8.23 16.02 5.31
N CYS A 137 8.28 15.53 6.56
CA CYS A 137 7.10 14.93 7.19
C CYS A 137 6.16 16.05 7.64
N ILE A 138 5.05 16.24 6.95
CA ILE A 138 4.10 17.34 7.18
C ILE A 138 2.96 16.95 8.12
N ALA A 139 2.74 15.65 8.36
CA ALA A 139 1.69 15.18 9.25
C ALA A 139 1.92 13.74 9.73
N THR A 140 1.36 13.42 10.90
CA THR A 140 1.17 12.04 11.37
C THR A 140 -0.30 11.76 11.68
N ARG A 141 -0.75 10.52 11.46
CA ARG A 141 -2.15 10.08 11.64
C ARG A 141 -2.21 8.68 12.25
N GLU A 142 -3.26 8.41 13.00
CA GLU A 142 -3.51 7.07 13.54
C GLU A 142 -4.00 6.09 12.47
N ALA A 143 -4.73 6.60 11.47
CA ALA A 143 -5.23 5.83 10.34
C ALA A 143 -4.66 6.34 9.01
N ALA A 144 -4.81 5.54 7.96
CA ALA A 144 -4.39 5.92 6.60
C ALA A 144 -5.09 7.22 6.19
N PRO A 145 -4.34 8.28 5.80
CA PRO A 145 -4.94 9.56 5.45
C PRO A 145 -5.78 9.43 4.18
N SER A 146 -6.97 10.00 4.22
CA SER A 146 -7.84 10.14 3.06
C SER A 146 -7.34 11.21 2.09
N TYR A 147 -7.81 11.16 0.85
CA TYR A 147 -7.49 12.17 -0.15
C TYR A 147 -7.91 13.58 0.30
N GLN A 148 -9.08 13.72 0.93
CA GLN A 148 -9.58 14.99 1.47
C GLN A 148 -8.68 15.55 2.58
N GLU A 149 -8.20 14.70 3.49
CA GLU A 149 -7.25 15.13 4.52
C GLU A 149 -5.93 15.59 3.93
N ILE A 150 -5.45 14.92 2.87
CA ILE A 150 -4.24 15.32 2.16
C ILE A 150 -4.44 16.69 1.48
N GLU A 151 -5.58 16.91 0.83
CA GLU A 151 -5.89 18.22 0.24
C GLU A 151 -5.95 19.32 1.30
N ALA A 152 -6.53 19.05 2.47
CA ALA A 152 -6.56 20.00 3.57
C ALA A 152 -5.14 20.34 4.07
N LEU A 153 -4.29 19.33 4.26
CA LEU A 153 -2.89 19.51 4.65
C LEU A 153 -2.10 20.38 3.66
N LEU A 154 -2.34 20.22 2.35
CA LEU A 154 -1.70 21.04 1.33
C LEU A 154 -2.27 22.46 1.28
N ARG A 155 -3.57 22.63 1.52
CA ARG A 155 -4.22 23.95 1.48
C ARG A 155 -3.66 24.88 2.55
N ASP A 156 -3.33 24.33 3.72
CA ASP A 156 -2.77 25.09 4.84
C ASP A 156 -1.30 25.52 4.62
N ARG A 157 -0.69 25.12 3.50
CA ARG A 157 0.71 25.37 3.18
C ARG A 157 0.90 26.42 2.08
N PRO A 158 1.50 27.59 2.37
CA PRO A 158 1.69 28.65 1.37
C PRO A 158 2.54 28.23 0.17
N ASP A 159 3.48 27.30 0.37
CA ASP A 159 4.40 26.79 -0.65
C ASP A 159 3.78 25.72 -1.55
N ALA A 160 2.63 25.16 -1.18
CA ALA A 160 1.95 24.12 -1.94
C ALA A 160 1.51 24.63 -3.32
N MET A 161 1.66 23.78 -4.34
CA MET A 161 1.32 24.11 -5.72
C MET A 161 -0.16 24.48 -5.87
N MET A 162 -1.04 23.89 -5.06
CA MET A 162 -2.47 24.22 -5.07
C MET A 162 -2.80 25.67 -4.69
N ASN A 163 -1.89 26.36 -3.99
CA ASN A 163 -2.03 27.76 -3.59
C ASN A 163 -1.34 28.73 -4.57
N LYS A 164 -0.57 28.21 -5.53
CA LYS A 164 0.11 29.01 -6.56
C LYS A 164 -0.79 29.28 -7.75
N SER A 165 -0.53 30.40 -8.45
CA SER A 165 -1.22 30.74 -9.69
C SER A 165 -0.88 29.73 -10.81
N ILE A 166 -1.73 29.64 -11.84
CA ILE A 166 -1.49 28.73 -12.97
C ILE A 166 -0.16 29.03 -13.67
N PHE A 167 0.23 30.31 -13.77
CA PHE A 167 1.52 30.71 -14.34
C PHE A 167 2.71 30.17 -13.53
N ASP A 168 2.64 30.28 -12.20
CA ASP A 168 3.69 29.78 -11.30
C ASP A 168 3.80 28.24 -11.37
N ARG A 169 2.67 27.55 -11.53
CA ARG A 169 2.64 26.09 -11.68
C ARG A 169 3.34 25.65 -12.96
N ILE A 170 3.00 26.28 -14.07
CA ILE A 170 3.60 26.00 -15.38
C ILE A 170 5.11 26.26 -15.33
N GLN A 171 5.54 27.40 -14.77
CA GLN A 171 6.97 27.72 -14.66
C GLN A 171 7.74 26.70 -13.81
N THR A 172 7.14 26.21 -12.72
CA THR A 172 7.75 25.20 -11.85
C THR A 172 7.87 23.85 -12.56
N GLU A 173 6.85 23.42 -13.31
CA GLU A 173 6.92 22.18 -14.10
C GLU A 173 7.96 22.27 -15.22
N PHE A 174 8.05 23.41 -15.91
CA PHE A 174 9.10 23.63 -16.91
C PHE A 174 10.50 23.54 -16.31
N ARG A 175 10.74 24.16 -15.14
CA ARG A 175 12.03 24.05 -14.44
C ARG A 175 12.33 22.63 -14.00
N PHE A 176 11.36 21.91 -13.44
CA PHE A 176 11.55 20.51 -13.04
C PHE A 176 11.91 19.62 -14.23
N ASN A 177 11.23 19.79 -15.38
CA ASN A 177 11.53 19.06 -16.60
C ASN A 177 12.91 19.41 -17.15
N GLU A 178 13.28 20.69 -17.14
CA GLU A 178 14.59 21.16 -17.59
C GLU A 178 15.72 20.61 -16.71
N GLU A 179 15.56 20.64 -15.39
CA GLU A 179 16.51 20.03 -14.43
C GLU A 179 16.62 18.52 -14.60
N SER A 180 15.50 17.84 -14.87
CA SER A 180 15.46 16.39 -15.12
C SER A 180 16.17 16.02 -16.43
N LEU A 181 16.07 16.85 -17.47
CA LEU A 181 16.73 16.65 -18.76
C LEU A 181 18.24 16.94 -18.70
N LYS A 182 18.66 17.93 -17.89
CA LYS A 182 20.08 18.26 -17.69
C LYS A 182 20.85 17.23 -16.86
N GLN A 183 20.15 16.31 -16.19
CA GLN A 183 20.73 15.24 -15.37
C GLN A 183 20.48 13.85 -15.98
N GLN A 184 20.67 13.70 -17.30
CA GLN A 184 20.89 12.38 -17.90
C GLN A 184 22.22 11.79 -17.38
N PRO A 185 22.32 10.45 -17.23
CA PRO A 185 23.43 9.78 -16.55
C PRO A 185 24.81 10.06 -17.13
#